data_AF-A0A3C0CUG9-F1
#
_entry.id   AF-A0A3C0CUG9-F1
#
_cell.length_a   1.000
_cell.length_b   1.000
_cell.length_c   1.000
_cell.angle_alpha   90.00
_cell.angle_beta   90.00
_cell.angle_gamma   90.00
#
_symmetry.space_group_name_H-M   'P 1'
#
loop_
_entity.id
_entity.type
_entity.pdbx_description
1 polymer ?
#
loop_
_entity_poly.entity_id
_entity_poly.type
_entity_poly.pdbx_seq_one_letter_code
_entity_poly.pdbx_strand_id
1 'polypeptide(L)'
;KSWAVPKGVPQAPGVRRLAVQTEDHPVSYINFEGTIAPGQYGAGTVKIWDKGTFSLEKRTEKEYLFALHGERLSGNYALIHTNGKQWLLLKRK
;
A
#
# COMPACT_ATOMS: atom_id res chain seq x y z
N LYS A 1 -3.94 -6.15 -5.77
CA LYS A 1 -3.56 -6.35 -4.34
C LYS A 1 -3.54 -5.00 -3.67
N SER A 2 -4.16 -4.91 -2.50
CA SER A 2 -4.54 -3.64 -1.88
C SER A 2 -4.40 -3.73 -0.36
N TRP A 3 -3.92 -2.65 0.27
CA TRP A 3 -3.86 -2.52 1.73
C TRP A 3 -4.27 -1.11 2.15
N ALA A 4 -5.08 -1.02 3.21
CA ALA A 4 -5.32 0.22 3.92
C ALA A 4 -4.20 0.45 4.94
N VAL A 5 -3.60 1.64 4.94
CA VAL A 5 -2.52 2.02 5.86
C VAL A 5 -2.96 3.26 6.66
N PRO A 6 -3.61 3.10 7.83
CA PRO A 6 -4.30 4.20 8.52
C PRO A 6 -3.42 5.40 8.89
N LYS A 7 -2.11 5.16 9.06
CA LYS A 7 -1.12 6.20 9.38
C LYS A 7 -0.15 6.51 8.22
N GLY A 8 -0.54 6.16 6.99
CA GLY A 8 0.24 6.36 5.78
C GLY A 8 1.48 5.46 5.67
N VAL A 9 2.09 5.42 4.48
CA VAL A 9 3.30 4.65 4.19
C VAL A 9 4.50 5.24 4.96
N PRO A 10 5.39 4.41 5.56
CA PRO A 10 6.57 4.90 6.24
C PRO A 10 7.56 5.52 5.24
N GLN A 11 7.91 6.79 5.40
CA GLN A 11 8.86 7.48 4.49
C GLN A 11 10.32 7.31 4.90
N ALA A 12 10.58 6.91 6.14
CA ALA A 12 11.92 6.71 6.71
C ALA A 12 12.08 5.29 7.29
N PRO A 13 13.31 4.72 7.25
CA PRO A 13 13.61 3.47 7.94
C PRO A 13 13.35 3.56 9.45
N GLY A 14 13.07 2.42 10.08
CA GLY A 14 12.79 2.34 11.52
C GLY A 14 11.32 2.60 11.89
N VAL A 15 10.52 3.19 11.00
CA VAL A 15 9.07 3.34 11.18
C VAL A 15 8.34 2.09 10.70
N ARG A 16 7.49 1.54 11.56
CA ARG A 16 6.63 0.39 11.27
C ARG A 16 5.17 0.83 11.20
N ARG A 17 4.44 0.41 10.17
CA ARG A 17 3.03 0.78 9.96
C ARG A 17 2.17 -0.47 9.81
N LEU A 18 1.00 -0.47 10.46
CA LEU A 18 -0.03 -1.45 10.18
C LEU A 18 -0.57 -1.23 8.76
N ALA A 19 -0.59 -2.29 7.98
CA ALA A 19 -1.22 -2.37 6.66
C ALA A 19 -2.28 -3.47 6.71
N VAL A 20 -3.55 -3.12 6.51
CA VAL A 20 -4.65 -4.08 6.54
C VAL A 20 -5.02 -4.43 5.10
N GLN A 21 -4.89 -5.71 4.74
CA GLN A 21 -5.22 -6.18 3.40
C GLN A 21 -6.71 -6.00 3.13
N THR A 22 -7.02 -5.43 1.98
CA THR A 22 -8.39 -5.26 1.49
C THR A 22 -8.59 -6.07 0.22
N GLU A 23 -9.77 -5.97 -0.36
CA GLU A 23 -10.16 -6.61 -1.60
C GLU A 23 -9.27 -6.13 -2.76
N ASP A 24 -9.13 -6.98 -3.77
CA ASP A 24 -8.43 -6.62 -4.99
C ASP A 24 -9.26 -5.58 -5.77
N HIS A 25 -8.58 -4.53 -6.25
CA HIS A 25 -9.17 -3.51 -7.12
C HIS A 25 -8.82 -3.80 -8.58
N PRO A 26 -9.67 -3.43 -9.55
CA PRO A 26 -9.34 -3.51 -10.96
C PRO A 26 -8.15 -2.61 -11.27
N VAL A 27 -7.32 -2.99 -12.25
CA VAL A 27 -6.13 -2.21 -12.64
C VAL A 27 -6.49 -0.78 -13.04
N SER A 28 -7.66 -0.56 -13.65
CA SER A 28 -8.16 0.77 -14.01
C SER A 28 -8.32 1.72 -12.80
N TYR A 29 -8.53 1.18 -11.60
CA TYR A 29 -8.67 1.98 -10.37
C TYR A 29 -7.38 2.72 -9.99
N ILE A 30 -6.22 2.33 -10.55
CA ILE A 30 -4.94 3.01 -10.31
C ILE A 30 -4.92 4.49 -10.72
N ASN A 31 -5.86 4.90 -11.60
CA ASN A 31 -6.00 6.27 -12.09
C ASN A 31 -7.24 6.99 -11.53
N PHE A 32 -7.97 6.38 -10.59
CA PHE A 32 -9.20 6.95 -10.07
C PHE A 32 -8.91 8.06 -9.03
N GLU A 33 -9.48 9.24 -9.28
CA GLU A 33 -9.64 10.32 -8.31
C GLU A 33 -11.07 10.81 -8.35
N GLY A 34 -11.64 11.13 -7.20
CA GLY A 34 -13.03 11.56 -7.12
C GLY A 34 -13.65 11.33 -5.75
N THR A 35 -14.98 11.41 -5.69
CA THR A 35 -15.72 11.14 -4.47
C THR A 35 -16.61 9.91 -4.68
N ILE A 36 -16.45 8.92 -3.81
CA ILE A 36 -17.32 7.75 -3.74
C ILE A 36 -18.50 8.10 -2.84
N ALA A 37 -19.71 7.90 -3.36
CA ALA A 37 -20.94 8.27 -2.69
C ALA A 37 -21.08 7.60 -1.30
N PRO A 38 -21.74 8.27 -0.33
CA PRO A 38 -22.06 7.66 0.96
C PRO A 38 -22.83 6.33 0.79
N GLY A 39 -22.57 5.37 1.69
CA GLY A 39 -23.21 4.05 1.67
C GLY A 39 -22.59 3.05 0.69
N GLN A 40 -21.66 3.48 -0.17
CA GLN A 40 -20.85 2.58 -1.00
C GLN A 40 -19.59 2.15 -0.26
N TYR A 41 -19.05 0.97 -0.61
CA TYR A 41 -17.75 0.54 -0.11
C TYR A 41 -16.66 1.51 -0.58
N GLY A 42 -15.86 2.03 0.36
CA GLY A 42 -14.86 3.04 0.07
C GLY A 42 -15.40 4.49 -0.01
N ALA A 43 -16.61 4.75 0.49
CA ALA A 43 -17.19 6.10 0.55
C ALA A 43 -16.21 7.14 1.11
N GLY A 44 -16.16 8.29 0.44
CA GLY A 44 -15.23 9.38 0.75
C GLY A 44 -14.49 9.89 -0.48
N THR A 45 -13.58 10.84 -0.26
CA THR A 45 -12.76 11.40 -1.33
C THR A 45 -11.49 10.58 -1.52
N VAL A 46 -11.27 10.14 -2.75
CA VAL A 46 -10.06 9.45 -3.20
C VAL A 46 -9.19 10.44 -3.97
N LYS A 47 -7.93 10.55 -3.56
CA LYS A 47 -6.89 11.30 -4.27
C LYS A 47 -5.68 10.41 -4.46
N ILE A 48 -5.00 10.56 -5.59
CA ILE A 48 -3.70 9.91 -5.81
C ILE A 48 -2.67 10.69 -5.00
N TRP A 49 -2.25 10.11 -3.88
CA TRP A 49 -1.25 10.73 -3.02
C TRP A 49 0.18 10.57 -3.54
N ASP A 50 0.47 9.43 -4.19
CA ASP A 50 1.71 9.13 -4.89
C ASP A 50 1.43 8.08 -5.98
N LYS A 51 2.23 8.05 -7.03
CA LYS A 51 2.10 7.11 -8.15
C LYS A 51 3.47 6.83 -8.76
N GLY A 52 3.65 5.61 -9.24
CA GLY A 52 4.88 5.20 -9.89
C GLY A 52 4.88 3.73 -10.26
N THR A 53 6.07 3.18 -10.45
CA THR A 53 6.30 1.76 -10.69
C THR A 53 6.97 1.10 -9.49
N PHE A 54 7.16 -0.21 -9.55
CA PHE A 54 7.91 -0.94 -8.53
C PHE A 54 8.67 -2.09 -9.16
N SER A 55 9.74 -2.52 -8.48
CA SER A 55 10.47 -3.75 -8.80
C SER A 55 10.18 -4.77 -7.70
N LEU A 56 9.70 -5.95 -8.06
CA LEU A 56 9.44 -7.02 -7.12
C LEU A 56 10.72 -7.84 -6.88
N GLU A 57 11.16 -7.95 -5.63
CA GLU A 57 12.31 -8.78 -5.26
C GLU A 57 11.86 -10.17 -4.79
N LYS A 58 10.81 -10.21 -3.97
CA LYS A 58 10.30 -11.45 -3.37
C LYS A 58 8.81 -11.35 -3.12
N ARG A 59 8.09 -12.45 -3.34
CA ARG A 59 6.69 -12.59 -2.96
C ARG A 59 6.41 -14.00 -2.48
N THR A 60 6.03 -14.11 -1.22
CA THR A 60 5.58 -15.34 -0.56
C THR A 60 4.27 -15.05 0.16
N GLU A 61 3.61 -16.05 0.72
CA GLU A 61 2.41 -15.82 1.54
C GLU A 61 2.68 -14.96 2.78
N LYS A 62 3.90 -15.00 3.33
CA LYS A 62 4.26 -14.31 4.58
C LYS A 62 4.98 -12.97 4.37
N GLU A 63 5.54 -12.73 3.19
CA GLU A 63 6.48 -11.62 2.99
C GLU A 63 6.53 -11.20 1.52
N TYR A 64 6.42 -9.89 1.30
CA TYR A 64 6.62 -9.23 0.01
C TYR A 64 7.76 -8.22 0.17
N LEU A 65 8.80 -8.34 -0.66
CA LEU A 65 9.93 -7.42 -0.73
C LEU A 65 9.93 -6.74 -2.11
N PHE A 66 10.00 -5.42 -2.13
CA PHE A 66 9.92 -4.65 -3.36
C PHE A 66 10.58 -3.28 -3.22
N ALA A 67 11.05 -2.73 -4.33
CA ALA A 67 11.52 -1.36 -4.45
C ALA A 67 10.43 -0.50 -5.10
N LEU A 68 10.07 0.63 -4.48
CA LEU A 68 9.16 1.62 -5.07
C LEU A 68 9.94 2.66 -5.88
N HIS A 69 9.33 3.08 -6.99
CA HIS A 69 9.81 4.14 -7.89
C HIS A 69 8.68 5.14 -8.13
N GLY A 70 8.21 5.78 -7.05
CA GLY A 70 7.20 6.84 -7.07
C GLY A 70 7.80 8.24 -7.02
N GLU A 71 6.93 9.25 -7.10
CA GLU A 71 7.33 10.67 -6.98
C GLU A 71 7.66 11.03 -5.53
N ARG A 72 6.96 10.42 -4.55
CA ARG A 72 7.16 10.67 -3.11
C ARG A 72 7.84 9.50 -2.42
N LEU A 73 7.48 8.27 -2.79
CA LEU A 73 8.00 7.05 -2.19
C LEU A 73 8.99 6.39 -3.13
N SER A 74 10.23 6.30 -2.68
CA SER A 74 11.30 5.59 -3.39
C SER A 74 12.04 4.61 -2.48
N GLY A 75 12.73 3.64 -3.07
CA GLY A 75 13.61 2.69 -2.36
C GLY A 75 12.90 1.44 -1.85
N ASN A 76 13.58 0.69 -0.98
CA ASN A 76 13.20 -0.68 -0.62
C ASN A 76 12.17 -0.74 0.52
N TYR A 77 11.16 -1.60 0.38
CA TYR A 77 10.10 -1.82 1.35
C TYR A 77 9.87 -3.31 1.60
N ALA A 78 9.23 -3.60 2.73
CA ALA A 78 8.68 -4.92 3.03
C ALA A 78 7.25 -4.82 3.54
N LEU A 79 6.41 -5.77 3.09
CA LEU A 79 5.15 -6.12 3.72
C LEU A 79 5.31 -7.49 4.36
N ILE A 80 5.15 -7.59 5.67
CA ILE A 80 5.25 -8.83 6.44
C ILE A 80 3.87 -9.22 6.96
N HIS A 81 3.38 -10.39 6.59
CA HIS A 81 2.11 -10.92 7.09
C HIS A 81 2.26 -11.27 8.56
N THR A 82 1.29 -10.86 9.37
CA THR A 82 1.33 -11.12 10.82
C THR A 82 0.19 -12.05 11.24
N ASN A 83 -1.05 -11.67 10.95
CA ASN A 83 -2.22 -12.46 11.29
C ASN A 83 -3.43 -12.04 10.44
N GLY A 84 -4.22 -13.00 9.93
CA GLY A 84 -5.44 -12.73 9.19
C GLY A 84 -5.23 -11.74 8.03
N LYS A 85 -5.90 -10.57 8.08
CA LYS A 85 -5.72 -9.48 7.11
C LYS A 85 -4.60 -8.48 7.51
N GLN A 86 -3.92 -8.65 8.64
CA GLN A 86 -2.94 -7.70 9.17
C GLN A 86 -1.53 -7.96 8.64
N TRP A 87 -0.91 -6.91 8.14
CA TRP A 87 0.46 -6.87 7.65
C TRP A 87 1.22 -5.71 8.31
N LEU A 88 2.54 -5.84 8.36
CA LEU A 88 3.46 -4.80 8.77
C LEU A 88 4.16 -4.24 7.53
N LEU A 89 3.99 -2.95 7.27
CA LEU A 89 4.69 -2.21 6.24
C LEU A 89 5.87 -1.45 6.84
N LEU A 90 7.05 -1.61 6.26
CA LEU A 90 8.27 -0.92 6.66
C LEU A 90 9.13 -0.52 5.45
N LYS A 91 9.80 0.63 5.55
CA LYS A 91 10.90 1.00 4.65
C LYS A 91 12.18 0.33 5.15
N ARG A 92 12.86 -0.39 4.27
CA ARG A 92 14.13 -1.06 4.55
C ARG A 92 15.27 -0.03 4.47
N LYS A 93 16.36 -0.30 5.19
CA LYS A 93 17.59 0.48 5.08
C LYS A 93 18.23 0.27 3.72
#